data_AF-A0A401IBX6-F1
#
_entry.id   AF-A0A401IBX6-F1
#
_cell.length_a   1.000
_cell.length_b   1.000
_cell.length_c   1.000
_cell.angle_alpha   90.00
_cell.angle_beta   90.00
_cell.angle_gamma   90.00
#
_symmetry.space_group_name_H-M   'P 1'
#
loop_
_entity.id
_entity.type
_entity.pdbx_description
1 polymer ?
#
loop_
_entity_poly.entity_id
_entity_poly.type
_entity_poly.pdbx_seq_one_letter_code
_entity_poly.pdbx_strand_id
1 'polypeptide(L)'
;MVTACSTPTPPTELAPPGEIVKKAIVLQLNQRLNPLSQQLKTVNPGLEISQINVKLLESIFIAELPTYHLKGTYNLALTLPRQQINQKKNLFEIYLQRQAEGKTWRLLSQESQLSEADFQWKSYLINN
;
A
#
# COMPACT_ATOMS: atom_id res chain seq x y z
N MET A 1 -14.86 -5.36 -39.64
CA MET A 1 -15.13 -5.65 -38.21
C MET A 1 -14.00 -5.03 -37.40
N VAL A 2 -14.30 -4.11 -36.49
CA VAL A 2 -13.30 -3.53 -35.59
C VAL A 2 -13.38 -4.30 -34.28
N THR A 3 -12.47 -5.24 -34.06
CA THR A 3 -12.29 -5.87 -32.75
C THR A 3 -11.66 -4.85 -31.84
N ALA A 4 -12.48 -4.23 -30.98
CA ALA A 4 -11.99 -3.43 -29.88
C ALA A 4 -11.16 -4.32 -28.95
N CYS A 5 -9.84 -4.17 -28.97
CA CYS A 5 -8.96 -4.73 -27.95
C CYS A 5 -9.20 -3.99 -26.64
N SER A 6 -10.28 -4.33 -25.92
CA SER A 6 -10.40 -3.99 -24.51
C SER A 6 -9.39 -4.86 -23.76
N THR A 7 -8.29 -4.27 -23.31
CA THR A 7 -7.34 -4.95 -22.44
C THR A 7 -8.09 -5.44 -21.20
N PRO A 8 -7.96 -6.73 -20.82
CA PRO A 8 -8.63 -7.23 -19.63
C PRO A 8 -8.07 -6.49 -18.41
N THR A 9 -8.95 -5.84 -17.65
CA THR A 9 -8.62 -5.26 -16.34
C THR A 9 -9.17 -6.16 -15.23
N PRO A 10 -8.49 -6.31 -14.09
CA PRO A 10 -9.02 -7.06 -12.96
C PRO A 10 -10.41 -6.55 -12.53
N PRO A 11 -11.36 -7.43 -12.21
CA PRO A 11 -12.68 -7.01 -11.76
C PRO A 11 -12.61 -6.37 -10.38
N THR A 12 -13.31 -5.24 -10.19
CA THR A 12 -13.33 -4.49 -8.93
C THR A 12 -13.90 -5.28 -7.75
N GLU A 13 -14.73 -6.31 -8.01
CA GLU A 13 -15.23 -7.24 -6.99
C GLU A 13 -14.11 -8.01 -6.27
N LEU A 14 -12.96 -8.14 -6.92
CA LEU A 14 -11.77 -8.80 -6.38
C LEU A 14 -10.82 -7.81 -5.68
N ALA A 15 -11.22 -6.54 -5.50
CA ALA A 15 -10.46 -5.50 -4.82
C ALA A 15 -10.19 -5.84 -3.34
N PRO A 16 -9.12 -5.27 -2.76
CA PRO A 16 -8.76 -5.53 -1.38
C PRO A 16 -9.81 -4.96 -0.41
N PRO A 17 -10.19 -5.72 0.64
CA PRO A 17 -11.06 -5.20 1.69
C PRO A 17 -10.32 -4.11 2.50
N GLY A 18 -11.09 -3.26 3.19
CA GLY A 18 -10.55 -2.12 3.94
C GLY A 18 -9.49 -2.49 4.99
N GLU A 19 -9.59 -3.67 5.60
CA GLU A 19 -8.57 -4.17 6.53
C GLU A 19 -7.22 -4.44 5.87
N ILE A 20 -7.22 -4.94 4.63
CA ILE A 20 -5.98 -5.13 3.87
C ILE A 20 -5.37 -3.78 3.51
N VAL A 21 -6.19 -2.81 3.11
CA VAL A 21 -5.74 -1.43 2.86
C VAL A 21 -5.11 -0.83 4.12
N LYS A 22 -5.76 -0.97 5.28
CA LYS A 22 -5.25 -0.51 6.57
C LYS A 22 -3.89 -1.13 6.90
N LYS A 23 -3.78 -2.46 6.83
CA LYS A 23 -2.54 -3.19 7.10
C LYS A 23 -1.41 -2.81 6.15
N ALA A 24 -1.73 -2.57 4.87
CA ALA A 24 -0.77 -2.12 3.89
C ALA A 24 -0.21 -0.73 4.21
N ILE A 25 -1.06 0.22 4.61
CA ILE A 25 -0.60 1.56 5.02
C ILE A 25 0.26 1.45 6.30
N VAL A 26 -0.14 0.63 7.29
CA VAL A 26 0.68 0.38 8.49
C VAL A 26 2.03 -0.22 8.11
N LEU A 27 2.08 -1.20 7.22
CA LEU A 27 3.31 -1.83 6.74
C LEU A 27 4.23 -0.81 6.06
N GLN A 28 3.67 0.03 5.18
CA GLN A 28 4.42 1.10 4.51
C GLN A 28 4.99 2.11 5.50
N LEU A 29 4.22 2.49 6.54
CA LEU A 29 4.69 3.38 7.60
C LEU A 29 5.80 2.74 8.44
N ASN A 30 5.65 1.47 8.83
CA ASN A 30 6.67 0.74 9.57
C ASN A 30 8.00 0.64 8.81
N GLN A 31 7.94 0.40 7.49
CA GLN A 31 9.14 0.37 6.65
C GLN A 31 9.92 1.70 6.69
N ARG A 32 9.22 2.82 6.85
CA ARG A 32 9.83 4.14 6.99
C ARG A 32 10.29 4.40 8.42
N LEU A 33 9.45 4.12 9.42
CA LEU A 33 9.70 4.50 10.82
C LEU A 33 10.74 3.62 11.52
N ASN A 34 10.87 2.34 11.14
CA ASN A 34 11.85 1.42 11.71
C ASN A 34 13.30 1.93 11.57
N PRO A 35 13.81 2.23 10.36
CA PRO A 35 15.18 2.73 10.23
C PRO A 35 15.37 4.10 10.91
N LEU A 36 14.36 4.98 10.90
CA LEU A 36 14.42 6.26 11.62
C LEU A 36 14.57 6.05 13.13
N SER A 37 13.77 5.15 13.72
CA SER A 37 13.82 4.89 15.16
C SER A 37 15.16 4.27 15.58
N GLN A 38 15.72 3.39 14.74
CA GLN A 38 17.06 2.83 14.91
C GLN A 38 18.14 3.91 14.89
N GLN A 39 18.11 4.83 13.90
CA GLN A 39 19.05 5.94 13.80
C GLN A 39 18.99 6.88 15.00
N LEU A 40 17.78 7.15 15.49
CA LEU A 40 17.53 8.00 16.65
C LEU A 40 17.70 7.27 17.99
N LYS A 41 18.07 5.98 17.98
CA LYS A 41 18.18 5.10 19.17
C LYS A 41 16.95 5.20 20.08
N THR A 42 15.77 5.19 19.48
CA THR A 42 14.48 5.30 20.18
C THR A 42 13.58 4.11 19.85
N VAL A 43 12.51 3.93 20.63
CA VAL A 43 11.50 2.90 20.35
C VAL A 43 10.62 3.33 19.18
N ASN A 44 10.13 2.35 18.43
CA ASN A 44 9.18 2.61 17.37
C ASN A 44 7.89 3.22 17.94
N PRO A 45 7.33 4.27 17.29
CA PRO A 45 6.05 4.83 17.71
C PRO A 45 4.91 3.82 17.52
N GLY A 46 3.93 3.87 18.42
CA GLY A 46 2.65 3.21 18.20
C GLY A 46 1.90 3.86 17.04
N LEU A 47 1.32 3.05 16.15
CA LEU A 47 0.58 3.51 14.97
C LEU A 47 -0.88 3.12 15.08
N GLU A 48 -1.77 4.10 14.96
CA GLU A 48 -3.19 3.86 14.77
C GLU A 48 -3.70 4.58 13.52
N ILE A 49 -4.29 3.82 12.61
CA ILE A 49 -4.89 4.32 11.37
C ILE A 49 -6.41 4.26 11.49
N SER A 50 -7.06 5.36 11.15
CA SER A 50 -8.52 5.47 11.11
C SER A 50 -9.00 6.31 9.92
N GLN A 51 -10.31 6.26 9.65
CA GLN A 51 -10.97 7.06 8.61
C GLN A 51 -10.29 6.97 7.24
N ILE A 52 -9.98 5.74 6.80
CA ILE A 52 -9.44 5.49 5.47
C ILE A 52 -10.52 5.82 4.45
N ASN A 53 -10.19 6.71 3.51
CA ASN A 53 -11.04 7.11 2.41
C ASN A 53 -10.27 6.90 1.10
N VAL A 54 -10.65 5.87 0.34
CA VAL A 54 -10.10 5.58 -0.99
C VAL A 54 -10.77 6.52 -1.99
N LYS A 55 -9.97 7.35 -2.67
CA LYS A 55 -10.45 8.29 -3.69
C LYS A 55 -10.31 7.75 -5.11
N LEU A 56 -9.33 6.88 -5.32
CA LEU A 56 -9.02 6.30 -6.61
C LEU A 56 -8.67 4.83 -6.41
N LEU A 57 -9.25 3.99 -7.25
CA LEU A 57 -9.00 2.56 -7.35
C LEU A 57 -8.86 2.22 -8.83
N GLU A 58 -7.64 1.93 -9.24
CA GLU A 58 -7.33 1.48 -10.59
C GLU A 58 -6.91 0.01 -10.57
N SER A 59 -7.40 -0.75 -11.52
CA SER A 59 -7.13 -2.18 -11.66
C SER A 59 -6.18 -2.42 -12.82
N ILE A 60 -5.02 -2.99 -12.53
CA ILE A 60 -3.94 -3.25 -13.49
C ILE A 60 -3.38 -4.67 -13.29
N PHE A 61 -2.78 -5.24 -14.32
CA PHE A 61 -2.02 -6.48 -14.19
C PHE A 61 -0.53 -6.17 -14.06
N ILE A 62 0.14 -6.74 -13.06
CA ILE A 62 1.59 -6.69 -12.90
C ILE A 62 2.08 -8.12 -12.79
N ALA A 63 2.98 -8.53 -13.70
CA ALA A 63 3.45 -9.90 -13.82
C ALA A 63 2.30 -10.93 -13.82
N GLU A 64 1.28 -10.68 -14.66
CA GLU A 64 0.07 -11.50 -14.84
C GLU A 64 -0.84 -11.63 -13.60
N LEU A 65 -0.52 -10.93 -12.50
CA LEU A 65 -1.30 -10.96 -11.27
C LEU A 65 -2.20 -9.71 -11.13
N PRO A 66 -3.47 -9.88 -10.70
CA PRO A 66 -4.35 -8.77 -10.39
C PRO A 66 -3.73 -7.81 -9.36
N THR A 67 -3.60 -6.55 -9.74
CA THR A 67 -3.03 -5.50 -8.89
C THR A 67 -3.96 -4.29 -8.85
N TYR A 68 -4.14 -3.73 -7.66
CA TYR A 68 -4.99 -2.57 -7.43
C TYR A 68 -4.14 -1.42 -6.95
N HIS A 69 -4.13 -0.34 -7.72
CA HIS A 69 -3.50 0.91 -7.35
C HIS A 69 -4.53 1.79 -6.63
N LEU A 70 -4.25 2.10 -5.38
CA LEU A 70 -5.15 2.84 -4.51
C LEU A 70 -4.51 4.15 -4.10
N LYS A 71 -5.27 5.25 -4.25
CA LYS A 71 -4.93 6.55 -3.67
C LYS A 71 -6.06 7.06 -2.79
N GLY A 72 -5.70 7.76 -1.73
CA GLY A 72 -6.71 8.29 -0.83
C GLY A 72 -6.14 9.04 0.35
N THR A 73 -6.93 9.12 1.41
CA THR A 73 -6.55 9.75 2.67
C THR A 73 -6.81 8.86 3.88
N TYR A 74 -6.06 9.07 4.95
CA TYR A 74 -6.28 8.43 6.25
C TYR A 74 -5.96 9.40 7.40
N ASN A 75 -6.45 9.11 8.59
CA ASN A 75 -5.97 9.74 9.81
C ASN A 75 -4.97 8.84 10.51
N LEU A 76 -3.98 9.47 11.15
CA LEU A 76 -2.90 8.80 11.86
C LEU A 76 -2.81 9.36 13.27
N ALA A 77 -2.86 8.47 14.27
CA ALA A 77 -2.38 8.77 15.61
C ALA A 77 -1.02 8.09 15.82
N LEU A 78 -0.01 8.89 16.15
CA LEU A 78 1.34 8.45 16.50
C LEU A 78 1.51 8.54 18.00
N THR A 79 1.77 7.42 18.65
CA THR A 79 2.11 7.38 20.08
C THR A 79 3.63 7.32 20.20
N LEU A 80 4.25 8.47 20.51
CA LEU A 80 5.68 8.59 20.81
C LEU A 80 5.90 8.45 22.32
N PRO A 81 7.14 8.16 22.78
CA PRO A 81 7.42 7.97 24.20
C PRO A 81 7.03 9.13 25.11
N ARG A 82 7.02 10.37 24.58
CA ARG A 82 6.79 11.60 25.36
C ARG A 82 5.52 12.35 24.99
N GLN A 83 4.85 11.96 23.90
CA GLN A 83 3.70 12.70 23.38
C GLN A 83 2.89 11.86 22.39
N GLN A 84 1.66 12.30 22.13
CA GLN A 84 0.85 11.79 21.04
C GLN A 84 0.70 12.86 19.95
N ILE A 85 0.88 12.46 18.69
CA ILE A 85 0.69 13.32 17.52
C ILE A 85 -0.48 12.79 16.71
N ASN A 86 -1.47 13.65 16.45
CA ASN A 86 -2.63 13.30 15.62
C ASN A 86 -2.56 14.07 14.30
N GLN A 87 -2.59 13.36 13.20
CA GLN A 87 -2.57 13.90 11.84
C GLN A 87 -3.83 13.47 11.12
N LYS A 88 -4.48 14.40 10.43
CA LYS A 88 -5.72 14.13 9.70
C LYS A 88 -5.48 14.29 8.21
N LYS A 89 -6.22 13.51 7.41
CA LYS A 89 -6.19 13.58 5.93
C LYS A 89 -4.78 13.36 5.33
N ASN A 90 -3.95 12.53 5.94
CA ASN A 90 -2.67 12.10 5.35
C ASN A 90 -2.94 11.38 4.04
N LEU A 91 -2.17 11.70 3.00
CA LEU A 91 -2.29 11.03 1.71
C LEU A 91 -1.64 9.65 1.75
N PHE A 92 -2.23 8.69 1.05
CA PHE A 92 -1.60 7.41 0.77
C PHE A 92 -1.68 7.08 -0.71
N GLU A 93 -0.68 6.32 -1.16
CA GLU A 93 -0.61 5.70 -2.48
C GLU A 93 0.04 4.32 -2.30
N ILE A 94 -0.68 3.27 -2.66
CA ILE A 94 -0.24 1.88 -2.49
C ILE A 94 -0.67 1.03 -3.70
N TYR A 95 0.11 -0.01 -3.96
CA TYR A 95 -0.18 -1.04 -4.95
C TYR A 95 -0.40 -2.36 -4.22
N LEU A 96 -1.57 -2.96 -4.40
CA LEU A 96 -1.96 -4.20 -3.74
C LEU A 96 -2.15 -5.30 -4.76
N GLN A 97 -1.25 -6.28 -4.74
CA GLN A 97 -1.28 -7.42 -5.65
C GLN A 97 -1.91 -8.62 -4.97
N ARG A 98 -2.94 -9.18 -5.60
CA ARG A 98 -3.58 -10.42 -5.18
C ARG A 98 -2.78 -11.60 -5.75
N GLN A 99 -2.44 -12.56 -4.90
CA GLN A 99 -1.68 -13.73 -5.33
C GLN A 99 -2.57 -14.77 -6.02
N ALA A 100 -1.96 -15.70 -6.78
CA ALA A 100 -2.66 -16.71 -7.58
C ALA A 100 -3.65 -17.58 -6.78
N GLU A 101 -3.36 -17.88 -5.52
CA GLU A 101 -4.26 -18.61 -4.60
C GLU A 101 -5.50 -17.79 -4.17
N GLY A 102 -5.52 -16.50 -4.49
CA GLY A 102 -6.66 -15.60 -4.30
C GLY A 102 -6.94 -15.16 -2.87
N LYS A 103 -6.18 -15.64 -1.87
CA LYS A 103 -6.43 -15.41 -0.44
C LYS A 103 -5.43 -14.48 0.24
N THR A 104 -4.30 -14.22 -0.42
CA THR A 104 -3.20 -13.44 0.14
C THR A 104 -2.93 -12.19 -0.69
N TRP A 105 -2.47 -11.17 0.01
CA TRP A 105 -2.21 -9.85 -0.55
C TRP A 105 -0.75 -9.47 -0.31
N ARG A 106 -0.15 -8.82 -1.32
CA ARG A 106 1.18 -8.25 -1.21
C ARG A 106 1.13 -6.76 -1.48
N LEU A 107 1.83 -6.00 -0.65
CA LEU A 107 2.13 -4.59 -0.92
C LEU A 107 3.28 -4.54 -1.91
N LEU A 108 3.08 -3.89 -3.04
CA LEU A 108 4.15 -3.59 -3.98
C LEU A 108 4.70 -2.19 -3.72
N SER A 109 6.02 -2.06 -3.71
CA SER A 109 6.74 -0.80 -3.68
C SER A 109 7.60 -0.70 -4.92
N GLN A 110 7.53 0.43 -5.61
CA GLN A 110 8.46 0.75 -6.68
C GLN A 110 9.78 1.15 -6.04
N GLU A 111 10.86 0.49 -6.45
CA GLU A 111 12.21 1.00 -6.19
C GLU A 111 12.61 1.82 -7.42
N SER A 112 12.70 3.13 -7.27
CA SER A 112 13.23 3.99 -8.33
C SER A 112 14.74 3.77 -8.40
N GLN A 113 15.21 2.96 -9.35
CA GLN A 113 16.60 3.06 -9.80
C GLN A 113 16.73 4.23 -10.77
N LEU A 114 17.92 4.82 -10.80
CA LEU A 114 18.26 6.05 -11.55
C LEU A 114 18.17 5.90 -13.09
N SER A 115 17.72 4.75 -13.61
CA SER A 115 17.51 4.49 -15.03
C SER A 115 16.07 4.07 -15.29
N GLU A 116 15.39 4.78 -16.20
CA GLU A 116 14.00 4.53 -16.62
C GLU A 116 13.74 3.14 -17.22
N ALA A 117 14.81 2.35 -17.47
CA ALA A 117 14.74 1.07 -18.16
C ALA A 117 14.42 -0.14 -17.27
N ASP A 118 14.60 -0.06 -15.94
CA ASP A 118 14.45 -1.23 -15.05
C ASP A 118 13.63 -0.89 -13.77
N PHE A 119 12.33 -0.69 -13.93
CA PHE A 119 11.41 -0.62 -12.78
C PHE A 119 11.32 -1.99 -12.09
N GLN A 120 12.02 -2.15 -10.97
CA GLN A 120 11.94 -3.35 -10.14
C GLN A 120 10.90 -3.18 -9.04
N TRP A 121 9.92 -4.09 -9.00
CA TRP A 121 8.91 -4.13 -7.94
C TRP A 121 9.40 -4.95 -6.75
N LYS A 122 9.47 -4.32 -5.58
CA LYS A 122 9.61 -5.04 -4.32
C LYS A 122 8.24 -5.43 -3.81
N SER A 123 8.08 -6.69 -3.40
CA SER A 123 6.81 -7.19 -2.88
C SER A 123 6.95 -7.57 -1.40
N TYR A 124 6.01 -7.10 -0.59
CA TYR A 124 5.98 -7.35 0.85
C TYR A 124 4.70 -8.09 1.22
N LEU A 125 4.83 -9.13 2.04
CA LEU A 125 3.68 -9.88 2.53
C LEU A 125 2.85 -9.02 3.49
N ILE A 126 1.53 -8.98 3.29
CA ILE A 126 0.60 -8.43 4.27
C ILE A 126 0.11 -9.59 5.14
N ASN A 127 0.45 -9.56 6.42
CA ASN A 127 0.03 -10.61 7.36
C ASN A 127 -1.49 -10.52 7.60
N ASN A 128 -2.17 -11.66 7.48
CA ASN A 128 -3.61 -11.79 7.80
C ASN A 128 -3.87 -11.80 9.30
#